data_AF-A0A5D3BMV8-F1
#
_entry.id   AF-A0A5D3BMV8-F1
#
_cell.length_a   1.000
_cell.length_b   1.000
_cell.length_c   1.000
_cell.angle_alpha   90.00
_cell.angle_beta   90.00
_cell.angle_gamma   90.00
#
_symmetry.space_group_name_H-M   'P 1'
#
loop_
_entity.id
_entity.type
_entity.pdbx_description
1 polymer ?
#
loop_
_entity_poly.entity_id
_entity_poly.type
_entity_poly.pdbx_seq_one_letter_code
_entity_poly.pdbx_strand_id
1 'polypeptide(L)'
;MLRACVLEFSGSWDSHLHLMEFAYNNNYQATIGMAPFEAMYGKCCRSPVCWGVVGEQRMLSPELVQTTNATIQKIRACMLTAQSIQKSYADVRRKELEFEVGDMVFLKVAPMKGVLRFEKKGKLSIGRGRGKGKLASDQK
;
A
#
# COMPACT_ATOMS: atom_id res chain seq x y z
N MET A 1 2.80 -2.66 -0.30
CA MET A 1 3.19 -4.07 -0.51
C MET A 1 4.00 -4.21 -1.79
N LEU A 2 3.42 -4.09 -3.00
CA LEU A 2 4.18 -4.25 -4.26
C LEU A 2 5.45 -3.40 -4.35
N ARG A 3 5.41 -2.12 -3.95
CA ARG A 3 6.60 -1.27 -3.91
C ARG A 3 7.72 -1.81 -3.02
N ALA A 4 7.38 -2.42 -1.88
CA ALA A 4 8.38 -3.02 -0.99
C ALA A 4 8.97 -4.29 -1.61
N CYS A 5 8.15 -5.11 -2.27
CA CYS A 5 8.63 -6.29 -2.99
C CYS A 5 9.51 -5.90 -4.19
N VAL A 6 9.17 -4.86 -4.95
CA VAL A 6 10.00 -4.36 -6.07
C VAL A 6 11.39 -3.94 -5.59
N LEU A 7 11.49 -3.33 -4.41
CA LEU A 7 12.79 -2.98 -3.82
C LEU A 7 13.58 -4.22 -3.39
N GLU A 8 12.90 -5.23 -2.82
CA GLU A 8 13.52 -6.48 -2.36
C GLU A 8 14.05 -7.34 -3.52
N PHE A 9 13.26 -7.48 -4.60
CA PHE A 9 13.58 -8.32 -5.75
C PHE A 9 14.29 -7.56 -6.90
N SER A 10 14.45 -6.24 -6.75
CA SER A 10 15.11 -5.36 -7.72
C SER A 10 14.58 -5.60 -9.15
N GLY A 11 15.45 -5.56 -10.16
CA GLY A 11 15.12 -5.76 -11.58
C GLY A 11 14.52 -7.13 -11.96
N SER A 12 14.30 -8.04 -11.01
CA SER A 12 13.65 -9.35 -11.23
C SER A 12 12.24 -9.45 -10.64
N TRP A 13 11.66 -8.33 -10.21
CA TRP A 13 10.35 -8.31 -9.54
C TRP A 13 9.21 -8.90 -10.39
N ASP A 14 9.31 -8.77 -11.71
CA ASP A 14 8.36 -9.25 -12.71
C ASP A 14 8.28 -10.79 -12.69
N SER A 15 9.43 -11.45 -12.61
CA SER A 15 9.50 -12.91 -12.49
C SER A 15 8.86 -13.42 -11.19
N HIS A 16 8.76 -12.59 -10.16
CA HIS A 16 8.16 -12.94 -8.87
C HIS A 16 6.71 -12.47 -8.71
N LEU A 17 6.15 -11.77 -9.70
CA LEU A 17 4.82 -11.16 -9.60
C LEU A 17 3.72 -12.18 -9.29
N HIS A 18 3.80 -13.36 -9.91
CA HIS A 18 2.86 -14.46 -9.67
C HIS A 18 2.88 -14.94 -8.21
N LEU A 19 4.06 -15.00 -7.58
CA LEU A 19 4.20 -15.36 -6.17
C LEU A 19 3.70 -14.23 -5.25
N MET A 20 3.85 -12.98 -5.67
CA MET A 20 3.34 -11.81 -4.93
C MET A 20 1.81 -11.80 -4.87
N GLU A 21 1.17 -12.01 -6.03
CA GLU A 21 -0.28 -12.13 -6.13
C GLU A 21 -0.79 -13.33 -5.33
N PHE A 22 -0.12 -14.47 -5.48
CA PHE A 22 -0.42 -15.67 -4.71
C PHE A 22 -0.35 -15.43 -3.20
N ALA A 23 0.73 -14.81 -2.70
CA ALA A 23 0.88 -14.52 -1.29
C ALA A 23 -0.17 -13.52 -0.81
N TYR A 24 -0.55 -12.52 -1.61
CA TYR A 24 -1.58 -11.54 -1.25
C TYR A 24 -2.97 -12.17 -1.13
N ASN A 25 -3.35 -13.01 -2.09
CA ASN A 25 -4.67 -13.64 -2.14
C ASN A 25 -4.87 -14.74 -1.08
N ASN A 26 -3.77 -15.35 -0.64
CA ASN A 26 -3.80 -16.47 0.32
C ASN A 26 -3.39 -16.10 1.75
N ASN A 27 -3.05 -14.83 2.01
CA ASN A 27 -2.73 -14.39 3.35
C ASN A 27 -3.99 -13.89 4.08
N TYR A 28 -4.03 -14.11 5.39
CA TYR A 28 -5.15 -13.71 6.23
C TYR A 28 -5.30 -12.18 6.24
N GLN A 29 -6.51 -11.68 5.99
CA GLN A 29 -6.83 -10.27 6.11
C GLN A 29 -7.76 -10.02 7.29
N ALA A 30 -7.28 -9.30 8.30
CA ALA A 30 -8.02 -9.05 9.53
C ALA A 30 -9.38 -8.35 9.31
N THR A 31 -9.49 -7.48 8.29
CA THR A 31 -10.74 -6.79 7.96
C THR A 31 -11.81 -7.74 7.41
N ILE A 32 -11.40 -8.79 6.70
CA ILE A 32 -12.31 -9.77 6.07
C ILE A 32 -12.50 -11.00 7.00
N GLY A 33 -11.55 -11.25 7.91
CA GLY A 33 -11.57 -12.40 8.83
C GLY A 33 -11.12 -13.71 8.19
N MET A 34 -10.62 -13.68 6.95
CA MET A 34 -10.12 -14.82 6.19
C MET A 34 -9.20 -14.34 5.05
N ALA A 35 -8.65 -15.26 4.25
CA ALA A 35 -7.91 -14.87 3.05
C ALA A 35 -8.86 -14.44 1.91
N PRO A 36 -8.50 -13.47 1.04
CA PRO A 36 -9.33 -13.09 -0.12
C PRO A 36 -9.74 -14.26 -1.01
N PHE A 37 -8.86 -15.24 -1.20
CA PHE A 37 -9.17 -16.47 -1.94
C PHE A 37 -10.29 -17.27 -1.27
N GLU A 38 -10.23 -17.42 0.06
CA GLU A 38 -11.25 -18.14 0.83
C GLU A 38 -12.59 -17.41 0.77
N ALA A 39 -12.58 -16.09 0.87
CA ALA A 39 -13.79 -15.27 0.75
C ALA A 39 -14.47 -15.41 -0.61
N MET A 40 -13.68 -15.57 -1.69
CA MET A 40 -14.20 -15.67 -3.06
C MET A 40 -14.69 -17.07 -3.41
N TYR A 41 -13.97 -18.11 -2.97
CA TYR A 41 -14.21 -19.49 -3.40
C TYR A 41 -14.81 -20.38 -2.31
N GLY A 42 -14.95 -19.88 -1.08
CA GLY A 42 -15.46 -20.64 0.07
C GLY A 42 -14.56 -21.81 0.51
N LYS A 43 -13.30 -21.86 0.05
CA LYS A 43 -12.36 -22.95 0.33
C LYS A 43 -10.93 -22.43 0.43
N CYS A 44 -10.11 -23.11 1.23
CA CYS A 44 -8.67 -22.85 1.31
C CYS A 44 -7.98 -23.19 -0.02
N CYS A 45 -6.94 -22.43 -0.38
CA CYS A 45 -6.15 -22.71 -1.57
C CYS A 45 -5.41 -24.03 -1.46
N ARG A 46 -5.49 -24.85 -2.51
CA ARG A 46 -4.77 -26.12 -2.65
C ARG A 46 -3.66 -25.93 -3.67
N SER A 47 -2.46 -25.62 -3.20
CA SER A 47 -1.25 -25.50 -4.01
C SER A 47 -0.10 -26.23 -3.31
N PRO A 48 0.86 -26.83 -4.05
CA PRO A 48 2.07 -27.43 -3.47
C PRO A 48 2.83 -26.50 -2.51
N VAL A 49 2.62 -25.19 -2.68
CA VAL A 49 3.24 -24.11 -1.93
C VAL A 49 2.39 -23.67 -0.71
N CYS A 50 1.10 -24.01 -0.67
CA CYS A 50 0.14 -23.68 0.39
C CYS A 50 -0.32 -24.90 1.21
N TRP A 51 0.51 -25.94 1.33
CA TRP A 51 0.09 -27.17 2.01
C TRP A 51 0.30 -27.09 3.53
N GLY A 52 -0.79 -26.95 4.29
CA GLY A 52 -0.82 -27.10 5.75
C GLY A 52 -1.08 -28.53 6.25
N VAL A 53 -1.37 -29.50 5.37
CA VAL A 53 -1.79 -30.86 5.75
C VAL A 53 -0.99 -31.94 5.02
N VAL A 54 0.27 -32.18 5.45
CA VAL A 54 1.14 -33.34 5.13
C VAL A 54 0.49 -34.41 4.22
N GLY A 55 0.79 -34.41 2.91
CA GLY A 55 0.29 -35.49 2.05
C GLY A 55 0.71 -35.49 0.58
N GLU A 56 0.80 -34.32 -0.08
CA GLU A 56 0.96 -34.25 -1.54
C GLU A 56 2.12 -33.36 -2.00
N GLN A 57 3.27 -33.44 -1.31
CA GLN A 57 4.52 -32.80 -1.73
C GLN A 57 5.19 -33.53 -2.93
N ARG A 58 4.42 -34.30 -3.71
CA ARG A 58 4.95 -35.30 -4.67
C ARG A 58 5.02 -34.81 -6.12
N MET A 59 4.50 -33.60 -6.41
CA MET A 59 4.30 -33.15 -7.79
C MET A 59 5.37 -32.18 -8.33
N LEU A 60 6.19 -31.59 -7.46
CA LEU A 60 7.27 -30.66 -7.83
C LEU A 60 8.59 -31.07 -7.18
N SER A 61 9.71 -30.80 -7.86
CA SER A 61 11.05 -31.04 -7.30
C SER A 61 11.17 -30.38 -5.91
N PRO A 62 11.62 -31.09 -4.86
CA PRO A 62 11.73 -30.54 -3.50
C PRO A 62 12.54 -29.23 -3.44
N GLU A 63 13.56 -29.10 -4.29
CA GLU A 63 14.40 -27.91 -4.41
C GLU A 63 13.62 -26.69 -4.93
N LEU A 64 12.73 -26.90 -5.91
CA LEU A 64 11.87 -25.85 -6.43
C LEU A 64 10.81 -25.41 -5.40
N VAL A 65 10.29 -26.36 -4.62
CA VAL A 65 9.35 -26.06 -3.53
C VAL A 65 10.04 -25.27 -2.41
N GLN A 66 11.28 -25.60 -2.07
CA GLN A 66 12.04 -24.86 -1.05
C GLN A 66 12.37 -23.43 -1.50
N THR A 67 12.85 -23.27 -2.74
CA THR A 67 13.16 -21.95 -3.30
C THR A 67 11.91 -21.05 -3.38
N THR A 68 10.77 -21.58 -3.85
CA THR A 68 9.50 -20.85 -3.90
C THR A 68 8.95 -20.51 -2.51
N ASN A 69 9.09 -21.41 -1.53
CA ASN A 69 8.71 -21.10 -0.16
C ASN A 69 9.57 -19.97 0.43
N ALA A 70 10.88 -19.97 0.17
CA ALA A 70 11.79 -18.93 0.64
C ALA A 70 11.42 -17.56 0.04
N THR A 71 11.10 -17.48 -1.25
CA THR A 71 10.66 -16.23 -1.89
C THR A 71 9.31 -15.75 -1.34
N ILE A 72 8.37 -16.66 -1.07
CA ILE A 72 7.08 -16.29 -0.44
C ILE A 72 7.25 -15.76 0.97
N GLN A 73 8.18 -16.31 1.76
CA GLN A 73 8.45 -15.77 3.10
C GLN A 73 8.96 -14.34 3.03
N LYS A 74 9.84 -14.01 2.07
CA LYS A 74 10.27 -12.62 1.82
C LYS A 74 9.09 -11.73 1.45
N ILE A 75 8.23 -12.18 0.54
CA ILE A 75 7.03 -11.42 0.12
C ILE A 75 6.11 -11.14 1.32
N ARG A 76 5.89 -12.14 2.19
CA ARG A 76 5.09 -11.98 3.41
C ARG A 76 5.71 -10.95 4.36
N ALA A 77 7.03 -10.96 4.54
CA ALA A 77 7.73 -9.96 5.33
C ALA A 77 7.55 -8.54 4.73
N CYS A 78 7.75 -8.38 3.41
CA CYS A 78 7.50 -7.11 2.72
C CYS A 78 6.05 -6.62 2.89
N MET A 79 5.08 -7.53 2.88
CA MET A 79 3.67 -7.22 3.09
C MET A 79 3.40 -6.73 4.51
N LEU A 80 3.91 -7.42 5.52
CA LEU A 80 3.78 -7.02 6.93
C LEU A 80 4.41 -5.66 7.19
N THR A 81 5.61 -5.41 6.68
CA THR A 81 6.28 -4.10 6.79
C THR A 81 5.45 -3.01 6.12
N ALA A 82 4.92 -3.27 4.93
CA ALA A 82 4.06 -2.31 4.24
C ALA A 82 2.77 -2.01 5.00
N GLN A 83 2.14 -3.03 5.60
CA GLN A 83 0.94 -2.85 6.43
C GLN A 83 1.27 -2.04 7.69
N SER A 84 2.41 -2.33 8.34
CA SER A 84 2.87 -1.58 9.51
C SER A 84 3.11 -0.10 9.19
N ILE A 85 3.77 0.21 8.06
CA ILE A 85 3.97 1.59 7.59
C ILE A 85 2.64 2.28 7.29
N GLN A 86 1.72 1.60 6.61
CA GLN A 86 0.40 2.17 6.34
C GLN A 86 -0.36 2.46 7.63
N LYS A 87 -0.29 1.55 8.59
CA LYS A 87 -0.93 1.69 9.89
C LYS A 87 -0.33 2.85 10.69
N SER A 88 0.99 2.98 10.76
CA SER A 88 1.64 4.07 11.48
C SER A 88 1.28 5.44 10.90
N TYR A 89 1.24 5.58 9.58
CA TYR A 89 0.80 6.83 8.95
C TYR A 89 -0.69 7.13 9.17
N ALA A 90 -1.55 6.11 9.10
CA ALA A 90 -2.98 6.28 9.34
C ALA A 90 -3.24 6.69 10.80
N ASP A 91 -2.61 6.03 11.75
CA ASP A 91 -2.83 6.26 13.18
C ASP A 91 -2.34 7.65 13.62
N VAL A 92 -1.20 8.12 13.10
CA VAL A 92 -0.69 9.48 13.37
C VAL A 92 -1.63 10.57 12.85
N ARG A 93 -2.37 10.31 11.76
CA ARG A 93 -3.23 11.30 11.08
C ARG A 93 -4.72 11.16 11.38
N ARG A 94 -5.10 10.27 12.31
CA ARG A 94 -6.49 10.09 12.76
C ARG A 94 -6.91 11.04 13.88
N LYS A 95 -5.96 11.73 14.53
CA LYS A 95 -6.28 12.84 15.42
C LYS A 95 -6.60 14.08 14.58
N GLU A 96 -7.65 14.81 14.94
CA GLU A 96 -7.85 16.16 14.41
C GLU A 96 -6.59 16.96 14.71
N LEU A 97 -6.01 17.53 13.65
CA LEU A 97 -4.83 18.37 13.79
C LEU A 97 -5.35 19.74 14.24
N GLU A 98 -5.21 20.03 15.52
CA GLU A 98 -5.50 21.35 16.07
C GLU A 98 -4.42 22.31 15.55
N PHE A 99 -4.87 23.41 14.96
CA PHE A 99 -3.99 24.47 14.48
C PHE A 99 -4.31 25.73 15.25
N GLU A 100 -3.27 26.46 15.63
CA GLU A 100 -3.42 27.77 16.24
C GLU A 100 -3.43 28.86 15.16
N VAL A 101 -4.06 29.98 15.48
CA VAL A 101 -4.02 31.16 14.63
C VAL A 101 -2.56 31.60 14.47
N GLY A 102 -2.10 31.70 13.22
CA GLY A 102 -0.71 32.00 12.89
C GLY A 102 0.10 30.80 12.39
N ASP A 103 -0.39 29.57 12.55
CA ASP A 103 0.27 28.37 12.03
C ASP A 103 0.36 28.38 10.50
N MET A 104 1.48 27.89 9.98
CA MET A 104 1.72 27.75 8.55
C MET A 104 1.05 26.47 8.03
N VAL A 105 -0.08 26.62 7.34
CA VAL A 105 -0.86 25.51 6.79
C VAL A 105 -0.77 25.46 5.26
N PHE A 106 -0.88 24.25 4.71
CA PHE A 106 -0.99 24.06 3.26
C PHE A 106 -2.46 24.00 2.87
N LEU A 107 -2.93 25.02 2.16
CA LEU A 107 -4.26 24.99 1.59
C LEU A 107 -4.23 24.15 0.31
N LYS A 108 -5.15 23.18 0.23
CA LYS A 108 -5.39 22.42 -0.99
C LYS A 108 -6.15 23.32 -1.96
N VAL A 109 -5.44 23.95 -2.87
CA VAL A 109 -6.06 24.78 -3.92
C VAL A 109 -6.26 23.89 -5.14
N ALA A 110 -7.51 23.69 -5.55
CA ALA A 110 -7.78 23.15 -6.88
C ALA A 110 -7.40 24.24 -7.90
N PRO A 111 -6.67 23.93 -8.98
CA PRO A 111 -6.38 24.92 -10.01
C PRO A 111 -7.71 25.38 -10.64
N MET A 112 -8.19 26.55 -10.22
CA MET A 112 -9.38 27.17 -10.80
C MET A 112 -8.99 27.86 -12.09
N LYS A 113 -9.57 27.41 -13.20
CA LYS A 113 -9.36 28.00 -14.53
C LYS A 113 -9.92 29.43 -14.52
N GLY A 114 -9.06 30.45 -14.54
CA GLY A 114 -9.46 31.83 -14.88
C GLY A 114 -9.65 32.84 -13.74
N VAL A 115 -9.35 32.53 -12.48
CA VAL A 115 -9.39 33.56 -11.41
C VAL A 115 -8.03 34.26 -11.32
N LEU A 116 -7.97 35.56 -11.65
CA LEU A 116 -6.82 36.42 -11.35
C LEU A 116 -6.66 36.49 -9.83
N ARG A 117 -5.64 35.84 -9.29
CA ARG A 117 -5.12 36.16 -7.95
C ARG A 117 -3.63 36.42 -8.06
N PHE A 118 -3.26 37.62 -7.64
CA PHE A 118 -1.97 38.28 -7.84
C PHE A 118 -1.69 38.58 -9.32
N GLU A 119 -1.26 39.80 -9.60
CA GLU A 119 -1.02 40.37 -10.94
C GLU A 119 0.07 39.64 -11.76
N LYS A 120 0.48 38.42 -11.39
CA LYS A 120 1.40 37.58 -12.15
C LYS A 120 0.66 36.45 -12.85
N LYS A 121 0.39 36.66 -14.14
CA LYS A 121 -0.13 35.64 -15.06
C LYS A 121 0.99 34.64 -15.44
N GLY A 122 1.19 33.62 -14.61
CA GLY A 122 2.03 32.45 -14.93
C GLY A 122 1.18 31.22 -15.22
N LYS A 123 1.57 30.38 -16.19
CA LYS A 123 0.96 29.05 -16.41
C LYS A 123 1.20 28.20 -15.15
N LEU A 124 0.17 27.99 -14.35
CA LEU A 124 0.20 26.93 -13.34
C LEU A 124 0.03 25.60 -14.08
N SER A 125 1.03 24.73 -13.98
CA SER A 125 0.89 23.35 -14.41
C SER A 125 -0.31 22.72 -13.72
N ILE A 126 -1.06 21.87 -14.43
CA ILE A 126 -2.11 21.02 -13.86
C ILE A 126 -1.44 20.07 -12.86
N GLY A 127 -1.29 20.58 -11.65
CA GLY A 127 -0.72 19.91 -10.50
C GLY A 127 -1.48 20.42 -9.29
N ARG A 128 -1.69 19.56 -8.29
CA ARG A 128 -2.38 19.93 -7.04
C ARG A 128 -1.56 21.02 -6.36
N GLY A 129 -1.88 22.29 -6.60
CA GLY A 129 -1.21 23.43 -6.01
C GLY A 129 -1.43 23.42 -4.50
N ARG A 130 -0.34 23.32 -3.74
CA ARG A 130 -0.35 23.54 -2.30
C ARG A 130 0.14 24.96 -2.05
N GLY A 131 -0.79 25.88 -1.81
CA GLY A 131 -0.45 27.23 -1.37
C GLY A 131 -0.10 27.21 0.10
N LYS A 132 1.03 27.81 0.49
CA LYS A 132 1.34 28.07 1.90
C LYS A 132 0.56 29.32 2.32
N GLY A 133 -0.24 29.20 3.37
CA GLY A 133 -0.94 30.32 3.99
C GLY A 133 -0.82 30.24 5.50
N LYS A 134 -0.99 31.38 6.19
CA LYS A 134 -1.17 31.39 7.64
C LYS A 134 -2.63 31.16 7.96
N LEU A 135 -2.91 30.35 8.98
CA LEU A 135 -4.26 30.21 9.50
C LEU A 135 -4.67 31.55 10.15
N ALA A 136 -5.75 32.14 9.66
CA ALA A 136 -6.33 33.36 10.21
C ALA A 136 -7.62 33.02 10.96
N SER A 137 -7.98 33.81 11.97
CA SER A 137 -9.28 33.71 12.63
C SER A 137 -10.38 34.27 11.72
N ASP A 138 -11.48 33.53 11.58
CA ASP A 138 -12.69 34.05 10.93
C ASP A 138 -13.26 35.18 11.81
N GLN A 139 -13.10 36.43 11.39
CA GLN A 139 -13.85 37.55 11.95
C GLN A 139 -15.30 37.42 11.46
N LYS A 140 -16.21 37.13 12.40
CA LYS A 140 -17.65 37.17 12.18
C LYS A 140 -18.17 38.59 12.30
#